data_AF-A0AAV2SRZ4-F1
#
_entry.id   AF-A0AAV2SRZ4-F1
#
_cell.length_a   1.000
_cell.length_b   1.000
_cell.length_c   1.000
_cell.angle_alpha   90.00
_cell.angle_beta   90.00
_cell.angle_gamma   90.00
#
_symmetry.space_group_name_H-M   'P 1'
#
loop_
_entity.id
_entity.type
_entity.pdbx_description
1 polymer ?
#
loop_
_entity_poly.entity_id
_entity_poly.type
_entity_poly.pdbx_seq_one_letter_code
_entity_poly.pdbx_strand_id
1 'polypeptide(L)'
;MNIVNITTNMEDTNNTGPQFNFLVMNEQTLDDSEFESHDKVSLFVGCTNVSANNTLQTLVLESYGHAILDSGCATTVCGEIWLNNYINSLEEEFQDLVAWEKSTQQFTFGGGHMAKSKGRVSIPCWMGGVQGNITTDVVTCHIPLLMGRKAMEKANMILVFQKHQLIWRDISINLKLTTTGHYGLPLGR
;
A
#
# COMPACT_ATOMS: atom_id res chain seq x y z
N MET A 1 -4.47 -35.15 19.26
CA MET A 1 -3.27 -34.93 20.08
C MET A 1 -2.23 -35.93 19.60
N ASN A 2 -1.41 -35.55 18.61
CA ASN A 2 -0.42 -36.45 18.03
C ASN A 2 0.96 -36.06 18.54
N ILE A 3 1.63 -37.04 19.15
CA ILE A 3 2.95 -36.92 19.75
C ILE A 3 3.96 -36.90 18.61
N VAL A 4 4.76 -35.83 18.52
CA VAL A 4 5.86 -35.71 17.56
C VAL A 4 7.12 -36.26 18.23
N ASN A 5 7.71 -37.32 17.67
CA ASN A 5 8.98 -37.86 18.14
C ASN A 5 10.13 -36.98 17.64
N ILE A 6 10.96 -36.53 18.58
CA ILE A 6 12.16 -35.73 18.33
C ILE A 6 13.37 -36.68 18.38
N THR A 7 14.15 -36.74 17.31
CA THR A 7 15.48 -37.37 17.32
C THR A 7 16.55 -36.33 17.02
N THR A 8 17.55 -36.25 17.91
CA THR A 8 18.75 -35.43 17.76
C THR A 8 19.93 -36.30 17.33
N ASN A 9 20.60 -35.95 16.23
CA ASN A 9 21.95 -36.46 15.95
C ASN A 9 22.97 -35.40 16.37
N MET A 10 23.89 -35.79 17.26
CA MET A 10 25.12 -35.05 17.57
C MET A 10 26.24 -35.50 16.64
N GLU A 11 27.01 -34.52 16.16
CA GLU A 11 28.45 -34.50 15.78
C GLU A 11 28.58 -33.28 14.84
N ASP A 12 29.42 -32.26 15.03
CA ASP A 12 30.78 -32.26 15.57
C ASP A 12 31.19 -30.88 16.14
N THR A 13 32.19 -30.95 17.01
CA THR A 13 32.76 -29.90 17.84
C THR A 13 33.61 -28.85 17.10
N ASN A 14 33.63 -27.62 17.64
CA ASN A 14 34.57 -26.50 17.42
C ASN A 14 34.16 -25.33 16.50
N ASN A 15 33.07 -24.65 16.82
CA ASN A 15 32.86 -23.27 16.35
C ASN A 15 32.13 -22.43 17.41
N THR A 16 32.81 -21.47 18.04
CA THR A 16 32.27 -20.59 19.10
C THR A 16 31.48 -19.40 18.55
N GLY A 17 30.65 -19.62 17.53
CA GLY A 17 29.64 -18.68 17.05
C GLY A 17 28.24 -19.13 17.48
N PRO A 18 27.23 -18.23 17.50
CA PRO A 18 25.86 -18.63 17.77
C PRO A 18 25.41 -19.65 16.71
N GLN A 19 25.16 -20.90 17.14
CA GLN A 19 24.59 -21.93 16.29
C GLN A 19 23.14 -21.56 15.97
N PHE A 20 22.88 -21.22 14.71
CA PHE A 20 21.52 -21.12 14.20
C PHE A 20 21.04 -22.54 13.88
N ASN A 21 20.13 -23.08 14.69
CA ASN A 21 19.42 -24.31 14.36
C ASN A 21 18.52 -24.05 13.15
N PHE A 22 18.89 -24.57 11.99
CA PHE A 22 17.99 -24.66 10.85
C PHE A 22 17.03 -25.83 11.10
N LEU A 23 15.76 -25.53 11.35
CA LEU A 23 14.70 -26.54 11.34
C LEU A 23 14.54 -27.04 9.91
N VAL A 24 15.16 -28.17 9.58
CA VAL A 24 14.81 -28.93 8.38
C VAL A 24 13.49 -29.62 8.69
N MET A 25 12.39 -29.04 8.20
CA MET A 25 11.11 -29.74 8.18
C MET A 25 11.17 -30.82 7.11
N ASN A 26 10.96 -32.07 7.50
CA ASN A 26 10.76 -33.16 6.54
C ASN A 26 9.50 -32.85 5.72
N GLU A 27 9.59 -33.01 4.40
CA GLU A 27 8.46 -33.03 3.48
C GLU A 27 7.46 -34.09 3.96
N GLN A 28 6.43 -33.66 4.69
CA GLN A 28 5.20 -34.40 4.76
C GLN A 28 4.46 -34.12 3.47
N THR A 29 4.22 -35.17 2.70
CA THR A 29 3.25 -35.17 1.59
C THR A 29 1.91 -34.74 2.17
N LEU A 30 1.58 -33.47 1.98
CA LEU A 30 0.27 -32.93 2.34
C LEU A 30 -0.73 -33.51 1.35
N ASP A 31 -1.84 -34.00 1.89
CA ASP A 31 -3.00 -34.44 1.14
C ASP A 31 -3.58 -33.24 0.39
N ASP A 32 -3.50 -33.27 -0.95
CA ASP A 32 -3.83 -32.16 -1.85
C ASP A 32 -5.34 -31.80 -1.89
N SER A 33 -6.16 -32.34 -0.99
CA SER A 33 -7.62 -32.24 -1.08
C SER A 33 -8.31 -31.14 -0.24
N GLU A 34 -7.58 -30.25 0.44
CA GLU A 34 -8.20 -29.16 1.24
C GLU A 34 -7.49 -27.79 1.13
N PHE A 35 -7.17 -27.31 -0.08
CA PHE A 35 -6.76 -25.90 -0.22
C PHE A 35 -7.15 -25.27 -1.56
N GLU A 36 -8.44 -25.06 -1.79
CA GLU A 36 -8.87 -24.08 -2.81
C GLU A 36 -10.00 -23.19 -2.27
N SER A 37 -9.67 -22.30 -1.33
CA SER A 37 -10.19 -20.94 -1.46
C SER A 37 -9.16 -20.16 -2.27
N HIS A 38 -9.42 -20.01 -3.58
CA HIS A 38 -8.68 -19.06 -4.39
C HIS A 38 -9.00 -17.66 -3.87
N ASP A 39 -8.23 -17.20 -2.88
CA ASP A 39 -8.27 -15.82 -2.44
C ASP A 39 -7.81 -14.99 -3.64
N LYS A 40 -8.77 -14.33 -4.27
CA LYS A 40 -8.53 -13.43 -5.39
C LYS A 40 -7.78 -12.22 -4.84
N VAL A 41 -6.44 -12.29 -4.86
CA VAL A 41 -5.58 -11.15 -4.54
C VAL A 41 -5.68 -10.15 -5.68
N SER A 42 -6.50 -9.13 -5.48
CA SER A 42 -6.58 -7.97 -6.38
C SER A 42 -5.35 -7.09 -6.16
N LEU A 43 -4.33 -7.26 -6.99
CA LEU A 43 -3.26 -6.28 -7.14
C LEU A 43 -3.79 -5.07 -7.91
N PHE A 44 -3.28 -3.87 -7.63
CA PHE A 44 -3.53 -2.71 -8.47
C PHE A 44 -2.91 -2.94 -9.86
N VAL A 45 -3.74 -3.33 -10.83
CA VAL A 45 -3.32 -3.57 -12.22
C VAL A 45 -4.03 -2.55 -13.11
N GLY A 46 -3.41 -1.38 -13.28
CA GLY A 46 -3.84 -0.47 -14.33
C GLY A 46 -3.33 0.96 -14.21
N CYS A 47 -2.85 1.50 -15.32
CA CYS A 47 -2.91 2.91 -15.62
C CYS A 47 -3.72 3.02 -16.90
N THR A 48 -4.78 3.82 -16.91
CA THR A 48 -5.56 4.06 -18.12
C THR A 48 -5.66 5.55 -18.40
N ASN A 49 -5.63 5.91 -19.68
CA ASN A 49 -6.01 7.23 -20.18
C ASN A 49 -7.47 7.21 -20.71
N VAL A 50 -8.18 6.09 -20.57
CA VAL A 50 -9.52 5.82 -21.11
C VAL A 50 -10.36 5.05 -20.08
N SER A 51 -11.65 5.37 -20.01
CA SER A 51 -12.69 4.84 -19.11
C SER A 51 -13.01 3.32 -19.19
N ALA A 52 -12.14 2.48 -19.75
CA ALA A 52 -12.53 1.13 -20.16
C ALA A 52 -12.44 0.03 -19.09
N ASN A 53 -11.89 0.30 -17.89
CA ASN A 53 -11.83 -0.70 -16.82
C ASN A 53 -12.71 -0.30 -15.63
N ASN A 54 -13.90 -0.89 -15.56
CA ASN A 54 -14.91 -0.63 -14.52
C ASN A 54 -14.30 -0.72 -13.11
N THR A 55 -13.43 -1.69 -12.85
CA THR A 55 -12.82 -1.90 -11.53
C THR A 55 -11.93 -0.72 -11.09
N LEU A 56 -11.13 -0.19 -12.01
CA LEU A 56 -10.23 0.93 -11.74
C LEU A 56 -11.01 2.23 -11.54
N GLN A 57 -12.06 2.45 -12.33
CA GLN A 57 -12.96 3.57 -12.11
C GLN A 57 -13.68 3.48 -10.76
N THR A 58 -14.20 2.31 -10.40
CA THR A 58 -14.79 2.06 -9.08
C THR A 58 -13.80 2.37 -7.97
N LEU A 59 -12.56 1.90 -8.08
CA LEU A 59 -11.53 2.20 -7.08
C LEU A 59 -11.25 3.70 -6.96
N VAL A 60 -11.09 4.42 -8.08
CA VAL A 60 -10.87 5.88 -8.06
C VAL A 60 -12.04 6.59 -7.35
N LEU A 61 -13.28 6.23 -7.67
CA LEU A 61 -14.46 6.82 -7.02
C LEU A 61 -14.54 6.48 -5.53
N GLU A 62 -14.32 5.23 -5.15
CA GLU A 62 -14.38 4.80 -3.74
C GLU A 62 -13.23 5.36 -2.90
N SER A 63 -12.09 5.64 -3.52
CA SER A 63 -10.91 6.22 -2.89
C SER A 63 -10.95 7.76 -2.81
N TYR A 64 -12.07 8.40 -3.14
CA TYR A 64 -12.20 9.85 -3.00
C TYR A 64 -11.91 10.28 -1.56
N GLY A 65 -10.97 11.21 -1.38
CA GLY A 65 -10.51 11.65 -0.05
C GLY A 65 -9.70 10.62 0.75
N HIS A 66 -9.24 9.53 0.10
CA HIS A 66 -8.44 8.48 0.73
C HIS A 66 -7.13 8.24 -0.03
N ALA A 67 -6.09 7.83 0.68
CA ALA A 67 -4.89 7.24 0.10
C ALA A 67 -5.04 5.71 0.09
N ILE A 68 -4.88 5.07 -1.07
CA ILE A 68 -4.80 3.61 -1.15
C ILE A 68 -3.42 3.17 -0.63
N LEU A 69 -3.39 2.33 0.39
CA LEU A 69 -2.16 1.77 0.92
C LEU A 69 -1.63 0.71 -0.04
N ASP A 70 -0.53 1.01 -0.73
CA ASP A 70 0.04 0.14 -1.76
C ASP A 70 1.54 -0.08 -1.49
N SER A 71 1.85 -1.20 -0.83
CA SER A 71 3.24 -1.60 -0.58
C SER A 71 3.96 -2.10 -1.84
N GLY A 72 3.23 -2.41 -2.91
CA GLY A 72 3.79 -2.75 -4.22
C GLY A 72 4.30 -1.52 -4.97
N CYS A 73 3.77 -0.34 -4.64
CA CYS A 73 4.28 0.92 -5.15
C CYS A 73 5.49 1.41 -4.33
N ALA A 74 6.63 1.65 -4.97
CA ALA A 74 7.83 2.08 -4.25
C ALA A 74 7.72 3.52 -3.69
N THR A 75 7.13 4.44 -4.45
CA THR A 75 6.99 5.87 -4.13
C THR A 75 5.57 6.32 -4.39
N THR A 76 5.06 7.24 -3.57
CA THR A 76 3.69 7.75 -3.69
C THR A 76 3.41 8.41 -5.04
N VAL A 77 2.29 8.05 -5.67
CA VAL A 77 1.85 8.57 -6.97
C VAL A 77 0.34 8.72 -7.03
N CYS A 78 -0.16 9.73 -7.74
CA CYS A 78 -1.58 9.90 -8.00
C CYS A 78 -1.85 10.34 -9.44
N GLY A 79 -3.09 10.16 -9.88
CA GLY A 79 -3.58 10.76 -11.12
C GLY A 79 -3.89 12.24 -10.95
N GLU A 80 -3.72 13.01 -12.01
CA GLU A 80 -4.06 14.45 -12.05
C GLU A 80 -5.51 14.73 -11.67
N ILE A 81 -6.45 13.91 -12.15
CA ILE A 81 -7.89 14.07 -11.86
C ILE A 81 -8.17 13.87 -10.36
N TRP A 82 -7.58 12.84 -9.75
CA TRP A 82 -7.72 12.60 -8.30
C TRP A 82 -7.17 13.78 -7.50
N LEU A 83 -6.00 14.29 -7.88
CA LEU A 83 -5.36 15.42 -7.20
C LEU A 83 -6.23 16.67 -7.23
N ASN A 84 -6.70 17.06 -8.41
CA ASN A 84 -7.53 18.26 -8.58
C ASN A 84 -8.82 18.15 -7.76
N ASN A 85 -9.44 16.97 -7.77
CA ASN A 85 -10.64 16.70 -6.99
C ASN A 85 -10.39 16.77 -5.47
N TYR A 86 -9.22 16.32 -5.02
CA TYR A 86 -8.82 16.43 -3.62
C TYR A 86 -8.55 17.88 -3.22
N ILE A 87 -7.76 18.63 -4.00
CA ILE A 87 -7.46 20.04 -3.71
C ILE A 87 -8.74 20.88 -3.67
N ASN A 88 -9.65 20.68 -4.62
CA ASN A 88 -10.94 21.39 -4.66
C ASN A 88 -11.87 21.07 -3.47
N SER A 89 -11.60 19.98 -2.75
CA SER A 89 -12.34 19.61 -1.54
C SER A 89 -11.79 20.26 -0.27
N LEU A 90 -10.59 20.84 -0.34
CA LEU A 90 -9.97 21.54 0.78
C LEU A 90 -10.59 22.92 0.96
N GLU A 91 -10.62 23.40 2.20
CA GLU A 91 -10.90 24.82 2.48
C GLU A 91 -9.82 25.70 1.82
N GLU A 92 -10.19 26.91 1.41
CA GLU A 92 -9.35 27.83 0.63
C GLU A 92 -7.97 28.04 1.28
N GLU A 93 -7.93 28.19 2.61
CA GLU A 93 -6.69 28.37 3.38
C GLU A 93 -5.68 27.21 3.23
N PHE A 94 -6.14 25.99 2.92
CA PHE A 94 -5.27 24.82 2.69
C PHE A 94 -4.91 24.63 1.23
N GLN A 95 -5.71 25.16 0.30
CA GLN A 95 -5.36 25.14 -1.12
C GLN A 95 -4.08 25.94 -1.36
N ASP A 96 -3.89 27.04 -0.65
CA ASP A 96 -2.68 27.88 -0.71
C ASP A 96 -1.41 27.18 -0.18
N LEU A 97 -1.55 26.10 0.59
CA LEU A 97 -0.42 25.31 1.10
C LEU A 97 0.08 24.26 0.10
N VAL A 98 -0.59 24.09 -1.03
CA VAL A 98 -0.19 23.15 -2.07
C VAL A 98 1.10 23.63 -2.75
N ALA A 99 2.16 22.84 -2.64
CA ALA A 99 3.48 23.20 -3.16
C ALA A 99 3.96 22.21 -4.23
N TRP A 100 4.44 22.74 -5.35
CA TRP A 100 4.95 21.95 -6.48
C TRP A 100 6.48 21.99 -6.58
N GLU A 101 7.07 20.86 -6.94
CA GLU A 101 8.47 20.72 -7.28
C GLU A 101 8.67 19.91 -8.57
N LYS A 102 9.82 20.10 -9.21
CA LYS A 102 10.18 19.35 -10.42
C LYS A 102 10.46 17.89 -10.05
N SER A 103 9.98 16.97 -10.88
CA SER A 103 10.29 15.54 -10.76
C SER A 103 10.58 14.94 -12.12
N THR A 104 11.52 14.00 -12.16
CA THR A 104 11.88 13.19 -13.33
C THR A 104 11.47 11.72 -13.15
N GLN A 105 10.73 11.41 -12.08
CA GLN A 105 10.35 10.06 -11.73
C GLN A 105 9.52 9.40 -12.84
N GLN A 106 9.74 8.10 -13.03
CA GLN A 106 8.93 7.24 -13.88
C GLN A 106 8.33 6.12 -13.04
N PHE A 107 7.14 5.70 -13.45
CA PHE A 107 6.34 4.68 -12.79
C PHE A 107 6.00 3.59 -13.80
N THR A 108 6.24 2.34 -13.43
CA THR A 108 5.81 1.18 -14.20
C THR A 108 4.65 0.53 -13.45
N PHE A 109 3.48 0.56 -14.07
CA PHE A 109 2.28 -0.09 -13.55
C PHE A 109 2.19 -1.53 -14.06
N GLY A 110 1.31 -2.32 -13.44
CA GLY A 110 1.03 -3.69 -13.88
C GLY A 110 0.77 -3.76 -15.40
N GLY A 111 1.28 -4.79 -16.05
CA GLY A 111 1.23 -4.92 -17.51
C GLY A 111 2.32 -4.15 -18.27
N GLY A 112 3.29 -3.55 -17.56
CA GLY A 112 4.46 -2.90 -18.17
C GLY A 112 4.22 -1.48 -18.67
N HIS A 113 3.04 -0.91 -18.43
CA HIS A 113 2.74 0.45 -18.82
C HIS A 113 3.59 1.45 -18.01
N MET A 114 4.28 2.34 -18.70
CA MET A 114 5.11 3.36 -18.07
C MET A 114 4.45 4.73 -18.14
N ALA A 115 4.44 5.45 -17.02
CA ALA A 115 4.03 6.84 -16.95
C ALA A 115 5.14 7.71 -16.37
N LYS A 116 5.33 8.88 -16.97
CA LYS A 116 6.28 9.89 -16.49
C LYS A 116 5.56 10.87 -15.55
N SER A 117 6.24 11.23 -14.46
CA SER A 117 5.78 12.30 -13.57
C SER A 117 5.67 13.63 -14.31
N LYS A 118 4.56 14.34 -14.11
CA LYS A 118 4.35 15.74 -14.53
C LYS A 118 5.00 16.72 -13.54
N GLY A 119 5.33 16.27 -12.35
CA GLY A 119 5.76 17.07 -11.23
C GLY A 119 5.41 16.36 -9.93
N ARG A 120 6.04 16.81 -8.85
CA ARG A 120 5.75 16.31 -7.51
C ARG A 120 5.09 17.42 -6.72
N VAL A 121 4.08 17.05 -5.94
CA VAL A 121 3.26 17.98 -5.19
C VAL A 121 3.20 17.55 -3.74
N SER A 122 3.28 18.53 -2.83
CA SER A 122 2.98 18.37 -1.42
C SER A 122 1.59 18.93 -1.16
N ILE A 123 0.67 18.10 -0.68
CA ILE A 123 -0.72 18.48 -0.35
C ILE A 123 -0.97 18.31 1.15
N PRO A 124 -1.74 19.20 1.78
CA PRO A 124 -2.15 19.04 3.18
C PRO A 124 -3.13 17.87 3.31
N CYS A 125 -3.08 17.16 4.44
CA CYS A 125 -3.96 16.03 4.75
C CYS A 125 -4.15 15.88 6.25
N TRP A 126 -5.16 15.10 6.65
CA TRP A 126 -5.40 14.72 8.04
C TRP A 126 -5.43 13.21 8.18
N MET A 127 -4.55 12.68 9.02
CA MET A 127 -4.51 11.24 9.35
C MET A 127 -4.87 11.09 10.82
N GLY A 128 -6.02 10.46 11.10
CA GLY A 128 -6.49 10.31 12.48
C GLY A 128 -6.67 11.64 13.21
N GLY A 129 -7.13 12.68 12.50
CA GLY A 129 -7.33 14.03 13.03
C GLY A 129 -6.07 14.88 13.14
N VAL A 130 -4.87 14.34 12.89
CA VAL A 130 -3.62 15.11 12.92
C VAL A 130 -3.31 15.64 11.53
N GLN A 131 -3.14 16.96 11.44
CA GLN A 131 -2.73 17.63 10.21
C GLN A 131 -1.28 17.27 9.83
N GLY A 132 -1.06 17.04 8.55
CA GLY A 132 0.25 16.82 7.96
C GLY A 132 0.21 17.06 6.45
N ASN A 133 1.24 16.59 5.75
CA ASN A 133 1.33 16.68 4.30
C ASN A 133 1.63 15.31 3.68
N ILE A 134 1.07 15.05 2.50
CA ILE A 134 1.47 13.96 1.61
C ILE A 134 2.24 14.55 0.43
N THR A 135 3.42 13.99 0.17
CA THR A 135 4.18 14.28 -1.05
C THR A 135 3.96 13.17 -2.06
N THR A 136 3.51 13.51 -3.26
CA THR A 136 3.18 12.56 -4.33
C THR A 136 3.66 13.06 -5.68
N ASP A 137 4.12 12.15 -6.54
CA ASP A 137 4.24 12.44 -7.96
C ASP A 137 2.88 12.38 -8.64
N VAL A 138 2.73 13.15 -9.72
CA VAL A 138 1.47 13.25 -10.47
C VAL A 138 1.70 12.71 -11.87
N VAL A 139 0.85 11.76 -12.29
CA VAL A 139 0.89 11.19 -13.65
C VAL A 139 -0.40 11.50 -14.40
N THR A 140 -0.37 11.36 -15.73
CA THR A 140 -1.56 11.53 -16.58
C THR A 140 -2.58 10.39 -16.44
N CYS A 141 -2.18 9.27 -15.84
CA CYS A 141 -3.05 8.13 -15.61
C CYS A 141 -4.24 8.49 -14.71
N HIS A 142 -5.41 7.92 -14.98
CA HIS A 142 -6.58 8.03 -14.12
C HIS A 142 -6.51 7.05 -12.93
N ILE A 143 -5.63 7.31 -11.97
CA ILE A 143 -5.40 6.44 -10.81
C ILE A 143 -5.67 7.19 -9.50
N PRO A 144 -6.03 6.49 -8.42
CA PRO A 144 -6.16 7.12 -7.11
C PRO A 144 -4.78 7.52 -6.57
N LEU A 145 -4.76 8.18 -5.42
CA LEU A 145 -3.51 8.31 -4.67
C LEU A 145 -3.07 6.95 -4.13
N LEU A 146 -1.98 6.42 -4.66
CA LEU A 146 -1.30 5.24 -4.16
C LEU A 146 -0.21 5.69 -3.17
N MET A 147 -0.40 5.42 -1.88
CA MET A 147 0.62 5.64 -0.87
C MET A 147 1.65 4.53 -0.92
N GLY A 148 2.83 4.87 -1.44
CA GLY A 148 3.90 3.91 -1.66
C GLY A 148 4.61 3.49 -0.38
N ARG A 149 5.26 2.33 -0.43
CA ARG A 149 6.02 1.72 0.67
C ARG A 149 6.97 2.69 1.36
N LYS A 150 7.77 3.47 0.62
CA LYS A 150 8.73 4.42 1.22
C LYS A 150 8.06 5.48 2.12
N ALA A 151 6.85 5.93 1.76
CA ALA A 151 6.12 6.89 2.57
C ALA A 151 5.59 6.24 3.85
N MET A 152 5.03 5.03 3.74
CA MET A 152 4.55 4.25 4.88
C MET A 152 5.68 3.88 5.86
N GLU A 153 6.84 3.46 5.34
CA GLU A 153 8.06 3.18 6.12
C GLU A 153 8.55 4.42 6.84
N LYS A 154 8.68 5.55 6.14
CA LYS A 154 9.10 6.83 6.73
C LYS A 154 8.17 7.28 7.87
N ALA A 155 6.88 6.98 7.74
CA ALA A 155 5.87 7.29 8.73
C ALA A 155 5.76 6.26 9.87
N ASN A 156 6.54 5.16 9.83
CA ASN A 156 6.47 4.04 10.78
C ASN A 156 5.03 3.49 10.94
N MET A 157 4.32 3.36 9.83
CA MET A 157 2.94 2.86 9.83
C MET A 157 2.91 1.34 10.06
N ILE A 158 1.95 0.88 10.85
CA ILE A 158 1.70 -0.55 11.08
C ILE A 158 0.28 -0.88 10.61
N LEU A 159 0.17 -1.74 9.60
CA LEU A 159 -1.11 -2.21 9.09
C LEU A 159 -1.57 -3.44 9.87
N VAL A 160 -2.70 -3.32 10.57
CA VAL A 160 -3.33 -4.38 11.35
C VAL A 160 -4.48 -4.98 10.55
N PHE A 161 -4.17 -6.00 9.74
CA PHE A 161 -5.14 -6.66 8.85
C PHE A 161 -6.37 -7.21 9.57
N GLN A 162 -6.18 -7.84 10.75
CA GLN A 162 -7.27 -8.45 11.52
C GLN A 162 -8.37 -7.43 11.90
N LYS A 163 -8.01 -6.15 12.05
CA LYS A 163 -8.91 -5.09 12.50
C LYS A 163 -9.23 -4.06 11.43
N HIS A 164 -8.66 -4.18 10.22
CA HIS A 164 -8.73 -3.16 9.18
C HIS A 164 -8.26 -1.78 9.70
N GLN A 165 -7.15 -1.76 10.43
CA GLN A 165 -6.65 -0.55 11.10
C GLN A 165 -5.22 -0.24 10.69
N LEU A 166 -4.91 1.06 10.64
CA LEU A 166 -3.55 1.56 10.56
C LEU A 166 -3.16 2.16 11.90
N ILE A 167 -2.08 1.70 12.49
CA ILE A 167 -1.45 2.36 13.63
C ILE A 167 -0.41 3.32 13.07
N TRP A 168 -0.52 4.58 13.46
CA TRP A 168 0.45 5.62 13.14
C TRP A 168 0.65 6.48 14.39
N ARG A 169 1.90 6.50 14.89
CA ARG A 169 2.21 6.98 16.24
C ARG A 169 1.38 6.19 17.27
N ASP A 170 0.72 6.88 18.20
CA ASP A 170 -0.17 6.28 19.20
C ASP A 170 -1.64 6.29 18.77
N ILE A 171 -1.92 6.54 17.48
CA ILE A 171 -3.28 6.65 16.94
C ILE A 171 -3.60 5.40 16.12
N SER A 172 -4.77 4.81 16.42
CA SER A 172 -5.36 3.74 15.61
C SER A 172 -6.43 4.34 14.69
N ILE A 173 -6.22 4.23 13.38
CA ILE A 173 -7.08 4.78 12.34
C ILE A 173 -7.83 3.63 11.66
N ASN A 174 -9.16 3.71 11.61
CA ASN A 174 -9.97 2.74 10.86
C ASN A 174 -9.79 2.98 9.36
N LEU A 175 -9.50 1.91 8.62
CA LEU A 175 -9.33 1.95 7.18
C LEU A 175 -10.66 1.64 6.48
N LYS A 176 -10.90 2.30 5.35
CA LYS A 176 -11.97 1.94 4.43
C LYS A 176 -11.52 0.75 3.59
N LEU A 177 -12.24 -0.37 3.65
CA LEU A 177 -12.04 -1.45 2.68
C LEU A 177 -12.89 -1.15 1.43
N THR A 178 -12.25 -1.01 0.27
CA THR A 178 -12.93 -0.79 -1.01
C THR A 178 -13.60 -2.09 -1.50
N THR A 179 -14.57 -1.98 -2.40
CA THR A 179 -15.21 -3.15 -3.04
C THR A 179 -14.22 -3.94 -3.89
N THR A 180 -13.12 -3.30 -4.31
CA THR A 180 -12.01 -3.93 -5.02
C THR A 180 -10.96 -4.56 -4.09
N GLY A 181 -11.18 -4.53 -2.77
CA GLY A 181 -10.33 -5.19 -1.78
C GLY A 181 -9.11 -4.40 -1.30
N HIS A 182 -9.06 -3.09 -1.53
CA HIS A 182 -7.94 -2.23 -1.13
C HIS A 182 -8.24 -1.47 0.16
N TYR A 183 -7.20 -1.19 0.95
CA TYR A 183 -7.33 -0.30 2.10
C TYR A 183 -7.15 1.17 1.69
N GLY A 184 -8.18 1.96 1.91
CA GLY A 184 -8.14 3.42 1.85
C GLY A 184 -7.93 4.02 3.23
N LEU A 185 -6.84 4.77 3.41
CA LEU A 185 -6.58 5.63 4.55
C LEU A 185 -7.30 6.97 4.36
N PRO A 186 -8.26 7.35 5.21
CA PRO A 186 -8.91 8.66 5.13
C PRO A 186 -7.91 9.81 5.29
N LEU A 187 -8.09 10.87 4.49
CA LEU A 187 -7.22 12.05 4.47
C LEU A 187 -7.94 13.35 4.88
N GLY A 188 -9.23 13.26 5.21
CA GLY A 188 -10.08 14.38 5.63
C GLY A 188 -10.09 14.60 7.14
N ARG A 189 -10.63 15.76 7.54
CA ARG A 189 -10.86 16.13 8.94
C ARG A 189 -11.91 15.25 9.61
#